data_AF-A0A1Q4F1L1-F1
#
_entry.id   AF-A0A1Q4F1L1-F1
#
_cell.length_a   1.000
_cell.length_b   1.000
_cell.length_c   1.000
_cell.angle_alpha   90.00
_cell.angle_beta   90.00
_cell.angle_gamma   90.00
#
_symmetry.space_group_name_H-M   'P 1'
#
loop_
_entity.id
_entity.type
_entity.pdbx_description
1 polymer ?
#
loop_
_entity_poly.entity_id
_entity_poly.type
_entity_poly.pdbx_seq_one_letter_code
_entity_poly.pdbx_strand_id
1 'polypeptide(L)' 'MNNTDDHIWQLIALSLSGEATNEELKELEILLKTHITTRYSKEVIEYLWHVPNSINRQEAEQAYASVLKEMGRRGIVV' A
#
# COMPACT_ATOMS: atom_id res chain seq x y z
N MET A 1 24.72 -1.39 -14.71
CA MET A 1 24.38 -2.69 -14.10
C MET A 1 22.90 -2.62 -13.80
N ASN A 2 22.06 -3.25 -14.61
CA ASN A 2 20.66 -3.45 -14.22
C ASN A 2 20.67 -4.48 -13.10
N ASN A 3 20.41 -4.01 -11.88
CA ASN A 3 20.27 -4.88 -10.73
C ASN A 3 18.96 -5.65 -10.92
N THR A 4 18.98 -6.97 -10.84
CA THR A 4 17.77 -7.80 -11.04
C THR A 4 16.64 -7.34 -10.13
N ASP A 5 16.97 -6.89 -8.92
CA ASP A 5 16.01 -6.35 -7.96
C ASP A 5 15.35 -5.04 -8.47
N ASP A 6 16.11 -4.13 -9.08
CA ASP A 6 15.58 -2.87 -9.63
C ASP A 6 14.58 -3.14 -10.76
N HIS A 7 14.88 -4.16 -11.60
CA HIS A 7 14.00 -4.58 -12.69
C HIS A 7 12.69 -5.17 -12.16
N ILE A 8 12.75 -6.02 -11.13
CA ILE A 8 11.54 -6.56 -10.49
C ILE A 8 10.69 -5.42 -9.92
N TRP A 9 11.32 -4.44 -9.27
CA TRP A 9 10.61 -3.28 -8.73
C TRP A 9 9.96 -2.42 -9.81
N GLN A 10 10.60 -2.25 -10.96
CA GLN A 10 10.03 -1.56 -12.11
C GLN A 10 8.77 -2.28 -12.64
N LEU A 11 8.85 -3.61 -12.79
CA LEU A 11 7.69 -4.42 -13.20
C LEU A 11 6.55 -4.38 -12.18
N ILE A 12 6.87 -4.38 -10.88
CA ILE A 12 5.86 -4.22 -9.81
C ILE A 12 5.16 -2.86 -9.95
N ALA A 13 5.91 -1.78 -10.17
CA ALA A 13 5.36 -0.43 -10.31
C ALA A 13 4.40 -0.34 -11.51
N LEU A 14 4.81 -0.86 -12.68
CA LEU A 14 3.98 -0.92 -13.88
C LEU A 14 2.72 -1.77 -13.68
N SER A 15 2.84 -2.89 -12.95
CA SER A 15 1.71 -3.75 -12.63
C SER A 15 0.69 -3.05 -11.73
N LEU A 16 1.14 -2.27 -10.74
CA LEU A 16 0.27 -1.52 -9.82
C LEU A 16 -0.42 -0.33 -10.48
N SER A 17 0.25 0.35 -11.43
CA SER A 17 -0.35 1.47 -12.16
C SER A 17 -1.29 1.02 -13.28
N GLY A 18 -1.24 -0.26 -13.66
CA GLY A 18 -2.00 -0.81 -14.79
C GLY A 18 -1.37 -0.52 -16.16
N GLU A 19 -0.10 -0.09 -16.19
CA GLU A 19 0.65 0.20 -17.42
C GLU A 19 1.46 -1.01 -17.92
N ALA A 20 1.57 -2.08 -17.13
CA ALA A 20 2.26 -3.30 -17.53
C ALA A 20 1.54 -4.00 -18.69
N THR A 21 2.32 -4.40 -19.68
CA THR A 21 1.91 -5.29 -20.77
C THR A 21 1.71 -6.73 -20.27
N ASN A 22 1.04 -7.56 -21.08
CA ASN A 22 0.85 -8.98 -20.74
C ASN A 22 2.18 -9.74 -20.66
N GLU A 23 3.15 -9.35 -21.48
CA GLU A 23 4.50 -9.92 -21.49
C GLU A 23 5.23 -9.59 -20.18
N GLU A 24 5.17 -8.33 -19.74
CA GLU A 24 5.77 -7.86 -18.48
C GLU A 24 5.12 -8.50 -17.25
N LEU A 25 3.79 -8.71 -17.26
CA LEU A 25 3.10 -9.42 -16.18
C LEU A 25 3.55 -10.88 -16.07
N LYS A 26 3.70 -11.58 -17.21
CA LYS A 26 4.23 -12.95 -17.22
C LYS A 26 5.67 -13.01 -16.74
N GLU A 27 6.49 -12.06 -17.15
CA GLU A 27 7.86 -11.94 -16.69
C GLU A 27 7.92 -11.73 -15.16
N LEU A 28 7.11 -10.81 -14.64
CA LEU A 28 7.00 -10.57 -13.21
C LEU A 28 6.58 -11.84 -12.45
N GLU A 29 5.59 -12.59 -12.94
CA GLU A 29 5.20 -13.87 -12.32
C GLU A 29 6.32 -14.89 -12.25
N ILE A 30 7.18 -14.95 -13.28
CA ILE A 30 8.34 -15.84 -13.31
C ILE A 30 9.37 -15.39 -12.27
N LEU A 31 9.69 -14.10 -12.23
CA LEU A 31 10.67 -13.53 -11.31
C LEU A 31 10.23 -13.69 -9.84
N LEU A 32 8.94 -13.52 -9.53
CA LEU A 32 8.43 -13.67 -8.17
C LEU A 32 8.46 -15.12 -7.64
N LYS A 33 8.58 -16.13 -8.53
CA LYS A 33 8.79 -17.53 -8.11
C LYS A 33 10.20 -17.76 -7.58
N THR A 34 11.18 -17.02 -8.09
CA THR A 34 12.59 -17.16 -7.69
C THR A 34 12.99 -16.17 -6.60
N HIS A 35 12.28 -15.05 -6.45
CA HIS A 35 12.55 -14.00 -5.46
C HIS A 35 11.45 -13.91 -4.39
N ILE A 36 11.42 -14.90 -3.47
CA ILE A 36 10.34 -15.05 -2.48
C ILE A 36 10.17 -13.81 -1.58
N THR A 37 11.27 -13.17 -1.17
CA THR A 37 11.24 -11.97 -0.33
C THR A 37 10.51 -10.83 -1.02
N THR A 38 10.82 -10.60 -2.29
CA THR A 38 10.20 -9.56 -3.12
C THR A 38 8.73 -9.85 -3.38
N ARG A 39 8.33 -11.12 -3.45
CA ARG A 39 6.92 -11.52 -3.52
C ARG A 39 6.14 -11.05 -2.30
N TYR A 40 6.66 -11.27 -1.09
CA TYR A 40 6.01 -10.77 0.13
C TYR A 40 5.93 -9.24 0.14
N SER A 41 6.97 -8.56 -0.31
CA SER A 41 6.94 -7.09 -0.42
C SER A 41 5.87 -6.60 -1.40
N LYS A 42 5.71 -7.28 -2.55
CA LYS A 42 4.65 -6.99 -3.52
C LYS A 42 3.26 -7.17 -2.90
N GLU A 43 3.01 -8.27 -2.20
CA GLU A 43 1.70 -8.53 -1.56
C GLU A 43 1.32 -7.43 -0.56
N VAL A 44 2.28 -6.95 0.24
CA VAL A 44 2.07 -5.84 1.18
C VAL A 44 1.75 -4.54 0.45
N ILE A 45 2.49 -4.21 -0.60
CA ILE A 45 2.27 -2.97 -1.36
C ILE A 45 0.95 -3.04 -2.13
N GLU A 46 0.61 -4.18 -2.73
CA GLU A 46 -0.68 -4.39 -3.39
C GLU A 46 -1.84 -4.19 -2.43
N TYR A 47 -1.72 -4.73 -1.21
CA TYR A 47 -2.71 -4.48 -0.17
C TYR A 47 -2.86 -2.99 0.08
N LEU A 48 -1.76 -2.26 0.36
CA LEU A 48 -1.79 -0.83 0.64
C LEU A 48 -2.32 0.01 -0.53
N TRP A 49 -1.97 -0.37 -1.76
CA TRP A 49 -2.39 0.33 -2.98
C TRP A 49 -3.89 0.21 -3.24
N HIS A 50 -4.46 -0.95 -2.92
CA HIS A 50 -5.89 -1.23 -3.10
C HIS A 50 -6.72 -1.02 -1.84
N VAL A 51 -6.13 -0.56 -0.72
CA VAL A 51 -6.90 -0.15 0.46
C VAL A 51 -7.94 0.86 -0.01
N PRO A 52 -9.23 0.52 0.03
CA PRO A 52 -10.25 1.49 -0.34
C PRO A 52 -10.12 2.66 0.62
N ASN A 53 -10.17 3.89 0.10
CA ASN A 53 -10.40 5.08 0.90
C ASN A 53 -11.83 5.03 1.49
N SER A 54 -12.08 4.05 2.35
CA SER A 54 -13.33 3.87 3.08
C SER A 54 -13.33 4.71 4.36
N ILE A 55 -12.29 5.50 4.61
CA ILE A 55 -12.30 6.50 5.67
C ILE A 55 -13.35 7.54 5.28
N ASN A 56 -14.55 7.36 5.80
CA ASN A 56 -15.56 8.39 5.80
C ASN A 56 -14.98 9.56 6.60
N ARG A 57 -14.51 10.58 5.89
CA ARG A 57 -13.86 11.74 6.48
C ARG A 57 -14.70 12.37 7.60
N GLN A 58 -16.03 12.41 7.43
CA GLN A 58 -16.93 12.93 8.46
C GLN A 58 -16.92 12.06 9.72
N GLU A 59 -16.89 10.73 9.56
CA GLU A 59 -16.82 9.81 10.69
C GLU A 59 -15.48 9.94 11.43
N ALA A 60 -14.38 10.09 10.70
CA ALA A 60 -13.06 10.33 11.28
C ALA A 60 -12.98 11.66 12.04
N GLU A 61 -13.53 12.74 11.47
CA GLU A 61 -13.60 14.06 12.10
C GLU A 61 -14.50 14.03 13.36
N GLN A 62 -15.62 13.31 13.33
CA GLN A 62 -16.52 13.15 14.48
C GLN A 62 -15.87 12.33 15.60
N ALA A 63 -15.21 11.21 15.27
CA ALA A 63 -14.49 10.40 16.25
C ALA A 63 -13.38 11.20 16.92
N TYR A 64 -12.63 11.99 16.15
CA TYR A 64 -11.60 12.88 16.67
C TYR A 64 -12.16 13.96 17.62
N ALA A 65 -13.25 14.64 17.22
CA ALA A 65 -13.91 15.65 18.06
C ALA A 65 -14.45 15.06 19.38
N SER A 66 -14.99 13.84 19.33
CA SER A 66 -15.45 13.11 20.52
C SER A 66 -14.31 12.80 21.49
N VAL A 67 -13.17 12.33 20.97
CA VAL A 67 -11.97 12.06 21.78
C VAL A 67 -11.44 13.34 22.42
N LEU A 68 -11.33 14.45 21.68
CA LEU A 68 -10.89 15.73 22.25
C LEU A 68 -11.82 16.20 23.38
N LYS A 69 -13.14 16.03 23.21
CA LYS A 69 -14.12 16.37 24.25
C LYS A 69 -13.93 15.53 25.51
N GLU A 70 -13.69 14.23 25.37
CA GLU A 70 -13.40 13.36 26.53
C GLU A 70 -12.05 13.67 27.18
N MET A 71 -11.04 14.01 26.40
CA MET A 71 -9.73 14.43 26.92
C MET A 71 -9.83 15.76 27.68
N GLY A 72 -10.62 16.72 27.18
CA GLY A 72 -10.93 17.96 27.87
C GLY A 72 -11.69 17.72 29.18
N ARG A 73 -12.69 16.83 29.17
CA ARG A 73 -13.41 16.41 30.39
C ARG A 73 -12.48 15.78 31.44
N ARG A 74 -11.42 15.11 31.00
CA ARG A 74 -10.41 14.47 31.87
C ARG A 74 -9.25 15.41 32.23
N GLY A 75 -9.24 16.66 31.74
CA GLY A 75 -8.17 17.63 32.00
C GLY A 75 -6.83 17.31 31.33
N ILE A 76 -6.84 16.49 30.27
CA ILE A 76 -5.63 16.08 29.54
C ILE A 76 -5.27 17.11 28.45
N VAL A 77 -6.27 17.80 27.90
CA VAL A 77 -6.12 18.85 26.90
C VAL A 77 -7.00 20.03 27.34
N VAL A 78 -6.52 21.27 27.15
CA VAL A 78 -7.20 22.52 27.53
C VAL A 78 -8.08 23.02 26.40
#